data_AF-A0A7Y2UEA9-F1
#
_entry.id   AF-A0A7Y2UEA9-F1
#
_cell.length_a   1.000
_cell.length_b   1.000
_cell.length_c   1.000
_cell.angle_alpha   90.00
_cell.angle_beta   90.00
_cell.angle_gamma   90.00
#
_symmetry.space_group_name_H-M   'P 1'
#
loop_
_entity.id
_entity.type
_entity.pdbx_description
1 polymer ?
#
loop_
_entity_poly.entity_id
_entity_poly.type
_entity_poly.pdbx_seq_one_letter_code
_entity_poly.pdbx_strand_id
1 'polypeptide(L)'
;MKNILIAAVAAGSLLSLSANAGPSAKFAATYNDETFPLALVSLIDSADQPSDCKSADGFTRATIKVPQDKELLVGVSAEVLLVTDTSVKGKAGGSARAVAYSAARVTVGACPVDEGPSDACVVAAPGGVTLNDRIQVLDATLGGALTDCTDANGDGIISVDECTLTDEEIGLVLDTLSSHHFNFVLPDMNQGEYDIVALFGTEACNDISSDGDAEAMAFAVAGIGKYMLTVQQVRATKNGIIDAEIEEL
;
A
#
# COMPACT_ATOMS: atom_id res chain seq x y z
N MET A 1 -14.43 19.19 70.30
CA MET A 1 -15.35 18.19 69.71
C MET A 1 -15.08 18.10 68.23
N LYS A 2 -14.86 16.87 67.75
CA LYS A 2 -14.84 16.39 66.35
C LYS A 2 -13.77 16.94 65.39
N ASN A 3 -12.74 16.12 65.26
CA ASN A 3 -11.90 15.91 64.08
C ASN A 3 -12.76 15.65 62.83
N ILE A 4 -12.40 16.25 61.68
CA ILE A 4 -12.58 15.63 60.36
C ILE A 4 -11.33 15.95 59.54
N LEU A 5 -10.55 14.90 59.26
CA LEU A 5 -9.53 14.85 58.22
C LEU A 5 -10.21 14.84 56.84
N ILE A 6 -9.70 15.59 55.88
CA ILE A 6 -9.90 15.30 54.45
C ILE A 6 -8.51 15.26 53.81
N ALA A 7 -8.19 14.09 53.28
CA ALA A 7 -6.91 13.72 52.70
C ALA A 7 -6.69 14.40 51.34
N ALA A 8 -5.48 14.92 51.14
CA ALA A 8 -4.98 15.31 49.83
C ALA A 8 -4.63 14.06 49.02
N VAL A 9 -5.37 13.78 47.95
CA VAL A 9 -4.96 12.82 46.93
C VAL A 9 -4.00 13.55 46.01
N ALA A 10 -2.70 13.35 46.22
CA ALA A 10 -1.68 13.70 45.24
C ALA A 10 -1.80 12.74 44.06
N ALA A 11 -2.33 13.23 42.94
CA ALA A 11 -2.24 12.55 41.65
C ALA A 11 -0.78 12.57 41.20
N GLY A 12 -0.03 11.53 41.58
CA GLY A 12 1.27 11.25 40.98
C GLY A 12 1.05 10.82 39.54
N SER A 13 1.28 11.73 38.59
CA SER A 13 1.44 11.37 37.19
C SER A 13 2.58 10.36 37.09
N LEU A 14 2.23 9.11 36.77
CA LEU A 14 3.17 8.10 36.31
C LEU A 14 3.89 8.67 35.10
N LEU A 15 5.11 9.15 35.34
CA LEU A 15 6.12 9.31 34.31
C LEU A 15 6.28 7.95 33.65
N SER A 16 5.73 7.80 32.45
CA SER A 16 6.18 6.81 31.49
C SER A 16 7.63 7.16 31.16
N LEU A 17 8.54 6.69 32.02
CA LEU A 17 9.96 6.61 31.71
C LEU A 17 10.09 5.63 30.56
N SER A 18 10.20 6.13 29.33
CA SER A 18 10.77 5.37 28.23
C SER A 18 12.22 5.08 28.61
N ALA A 19 12.44 3.94 29.25
CA ALA A 19 13.76 3.37 29.43
C ALA A 19 14.27 2.90 28.07
N ASN A 20 14.89 3.80 27.29
CA ASN A 20 15.65 3.44 26.09
C ASN A 20 17.05 4.04 26.16
N ALA A 21 17.79 3.70 27.21
CA ALA A 21 19.24 3.62 27.10
C ALA A 21 19.57 2.21 26.59
N GLY A 22 19.36 1.97 25.30
CA GLY A 22 19.71 0.71 24.66
C GLY A 22 21.24 0.51 24.68
N PRO A 23 21.75 -0.72 24.88
CA PRO A 23 23.18 -1.01 24.76
C PRO A 23 23.67 -0.63 23.36
N SER A 24 24.95 -0.25 23.24
CA SER A 24 25.66 0.01 21.97
C SER A 24 25.63 -1.24 21.06
N ALA A 25 24.49 -1.51 20.43
CA ALA A 25 24.30 -2.65 19.56
C ALA A 25 24.72 -2.28 18.14
N LYS A 26 25.53 -3.14 17.52
CA LYS A 26 25.90 -3.02 16.09
C LYS A 26 24.75 -3.41 15.16
N PHE A 27 23.67 -3.94 15.73
CA PHE A 27 22.47 -4.40 15.05
C PHE A 27 21.24 -4.02 15.88
N ALA A 28 20.20 -3.51 15.22
CA ALA A 28 18.89 -3.27 15.81
C ALA A 28 17.81 -3.85 14.90
N ALA A 29 16.75 -4.39 15.49
CA ALA A 29 15.61 -4.89 14.73
C ALA A 29 14.31 -4.59 15.45
N THR A 30 13.28 -4.31 14.67
CA THR A 30 11.89 -4.23 15.10
C THR A 30 11.04 -5.03 14.11
N TYR A 31 10.00 -5.67 14.59
CA TYR A 31 9.09 -6.46 13.78
C TYR A 31 7.66 -6.26 14.25
N ASN A 32 6.73 -6.43 13.34
CA ASN A 32 5.31 -6.49 13.61
C ASN A 32 4.76 -7.78 13.01
N ASP A 33 4.07 -8.54 13.84
CA ASP A 33 3.38 -9.78 13.48
C ASP A 33 1.87 -9.59 13.38
N GLU A 34 1.37 -8.38 13.63
CA GLU A 34 -0.02 -8.03 13.40
C GLU A 34 -0.29 -7.98 11.90
N THR A 35 -1.49 -8.42 11.54
CA THR A 35 -1.92 -8.43 10.15
C THR A 35 -2.72 -7.15 9.90
N PHE A 36 -2.18 -6.27 9.05
CA PHE A 36 -2.87 -5.11 8.46
C PHE A 36 -3.31 -3.98 9.42
N PRO A 37 -2.39 -3.09 9.84
CA PRO A 37 -2.77 -1.72 10.12
C PRO A 37 -2.39 -0.86 8.90
N LEU A 38 -3.36 -0.56 8.02
CA LEU A 38 -3.59 0.77 7.39
C LEU A 38 -4.47 0.70 6.11
N ALA A 39 -5.31 1.74 6.05
CA ALA A 39 -6.46 2.09 5.21
C ALA A 39 -6.36 1.86 3.69
N LEU A 40 -7.46 1.79 2.92
CA LEU A 40 -8.88 1.51 3.15
C LEU A 40 -9.49 1.40 1.74
N VAL A 41 -10.52 0.59 1.61
CA VAL A 41 -11.46 0.49 0.48
C VAL A 41 -11.85 1.87 -0.07
N SER A 42 -11.68 2.10 -1.38
CA SER A 42 -12.54 3.03 -2.11
C SER A 42 -13.79 2.27 -2.59
N LEU A 43 -14.95 2.74 -2.13
CA LEU A 43 -16.25 2.31 -2.64
C LEU A 43 -16.60 3.27 -3.77
N ILE A 44 -16.71 2.75 -4.99
CA ILE A 44 -17.54 3.36 -6.00
C ILE A 44 -18.68 2.37 -6.27
N ASP A 45 -19.86 2.70 -5.75
CA ASP A 45 -21.10 2.44 -6.44
C ASP A 45 -21.43 3.75 -7.15
N SER A 46 -21.17 3.82 -8.45
CA SER A 46 -21.70 4.94 -9.20
C SER A 46 -21.84 4.58 -10.66
N ALA A 47 -23.05 4.77 -11.15
CA ALA A 47 -23.28 5.16 -12.51
C ALA A 47 -22.74 6.59 -12.83
N ASP A 48 -21.92 7.25 -11.97
CA ASP A 48 -21.78 8.73 -11.99
C ASP A 48 -20.54 9.42 -11.35
N GLN A 49 -19.48 8.74 -10.89
CA GLN A 49 -18.25 9.41 -10.39
C GLN A 49 -16.99 8.88 -11.09
N PRO A 50 -16.45 9.62 -12.08
CA PRO A 50 -15.22 9.23 -12.77
C PRO A 50 -14.02 9.52 -11.87
N SER A 51 -13.30 8.46 -11.51
CA SER A 51 -11.99 8.44 -10.83
C SER A 51 -11.91 8.90 -9.36
N ASP A 52 -11.35 8.07 -8.48
CA ASP A 52 -10.97 8.42 -7.11
C ASP A 52 -9.67 7.71 -6.70
N CYS A 53 -8.93 8.31 -5.78
CA CYS A 53 -7.72 7.76 -5.18
C CYS A 53 -7.73 7.94 -3.67
N LYS A 54 -7.25 6.92 -2.95
CA LYS A 54 -7.04 6.94 -1.50
C LYS A 54 -5.64 6.46 -1.18
N SER A 55 -5.01 7.10 -0.21
CA SER A 55 -3.69 6.72 0.28
C SER A 55 -3.67 6.68 1.81
N ALA A 56 -2.78 5.85 2.34
CA ALA A 56 -2.52 5.75 3.75
C ALA A 56 -1.02 5.60 3.99
N ASP A 57 -0.51 6.21 5.05
CA ASP A 57 0.88 6.11 5.43
C ASP A 57 1.02 5.57 6.85
N GLY A 58 2.10 4.84 7.09
CA GLY A 58 2.46 4.25 8.38
C GLY A 58 3.95 4.22 8.57
N PHE A 59 4.42 3.94 9.78
CA PHE A 59 5.84 3.80 10.02
C PHE A 59 6.18 2.76 11.08
N THR A 60 7.39 2.23 10.98
CA THR A 60 8.06 1.50 12.05
C THR A 60 9.44 2.11 12.29
N ARG A 61 9.96 1.99 13.51
CA ARG A 61 11.27 2.55 13.86
C ARG A 61 12.12 1.64 14.72
N ALA A 62 13.43 1.76 14.53
CA ALA A 62 14.45 1.16 15.39
C ALA A 62 15.52 2.21 15.69
N THR A 63 15.89 2.33 16.97
CA THR A 63 16.93 3.27 17.40
C THR A 63 18.30 2.59 17.35
N ILE A 64 19.31 3.30 16.84
CA ILE A 64 20.69 2.81 16.78
C ILE A 64 21.69 3.92 17.11
N LYS A 65 22.75 3.56 17.84
CA LYS A 65 23.90 4.43 18.05
C LYS A 65 24.92 4.24 16.94
N VAL A 66 25.25 5.31 16.24
CA VAL A 66 26.16 5.33 15.10
C VAL A 66 27.53 5.87 15.55
N PRO A 67 28.63 5.10 15.37
CA PRO A 67 29.98 5.61 15.55
C PRO A 67 30.36 6.60 14.45
N GLN A 68 31.42 7.38 14.66
CA GLN A 68 31.88 8.36 13.67
C GLN A 68 32.19 7.71 12.31
N ASP A 69 31.71 8.33 11.23
CA ASP A 69 31.97 7.98 9.83
C ASP A 69 31.61 6.51 9.51
N LYS A 70 30.38 6.11 9.86
CA LYS A 70 29.87 4.75 9.62
C LYS A 70 28.68 4.72 8.70
N GLU A 71 28.62 3.65 7.91
CA GLU A 71 27.52 3.36 7.02
C GLU A 71 26.53 2.41 7.71
N LEU A 72 25.25 2.62 7.46
CA LEU A 72 24.19 1.71 7.91
C LEU A 72 23.60 0.97 6.72
N LEU A 73 23.48 -0.35 6.85
CA LEU A 73 22.65 -1.19 6.01
C LEU A 73 21.31 -1.37 6.71
N VAL A 74 20.24 -1.02 6.02
CA VAL A 74 18.88 -1.11 6.54
C VAL A 74 18.10 -2.09 5.67
N GLY A 75 17.69 -3.21 6.25
CA GLY A 75 16.82 -4.18 5.57
C GLY A 75 15.37 -3.97 5.98
N VAL A 76 14.49 -3.79 5.01
CA VAL A 76 13.04 -3.74 5.24
C VAL A 76 12.39 -4.93 4.56
N SER A 77 11.66 -5.73 5.33
CA SER A 77 10.79 -6.79 4.83
C SER A 77 9.34 -6.43 5.11
N ALA A 78 8.44 -6.68 4.15
CA ALA A 78 7.01 -6.50 4.35
C ALA A 78 6.19 -7.46 3.49
N GLU A 79 5.07 -7.91 4.03
CA GLU A 79 3.99 -8.51 3.25
C GLU A 79 3.12 -7.40 2.66
N VAL A 80 2.83 -7.50 1.37
CA VAL A 80 1.97 -6.57 0.64
C VAL A 80 0.75 -7.33 0.12
N LEU A 81 -0.43 -6.88 0.52
CA LEU A 81 -1.73 -7.29 -0.02
C LEU A 81 -2.16 -6.31 -1.10
N LEU A 82 -2.47 -6.82 -2.29
CA LEU A 82 -3.10 -6.07 -3.37
C LEU A 82 -4.37 -6.81 -3.82
N VAL A 83 -5.52 -6.15 -3.78
CA VAL A 83 -6.78 -6.66 -4.33
C VAL A 83 -7.27 -5.69 -5.39
N THR A 84 -7.57 -6.20 -6.57
CA THR A 84 -8.21 -5.45 -7.66
C THR A 84 -9.42 -6.22 -8.17
N ASP A 85 -10.54 -5.53 -8.32
CA ASP A 85 -11.79 -6.07 -8.85
C ASP A 85 -12.31 -5.09 -9.89
N THR A 86 -12.60 -5.58 -11.09
CA THR A 86 -13.19 -4.80 -12.17
C THR A 86 -14.32 -5.59 -12.80
N SER A 87 -15.46 -4.96 -13.00
CA SER A 87 -16.54 -5.52 -13.81
C SER A 87 -17.07 -4.51 -14.82
N VAL A 88 -17.56 -5.05 -15.93
CA VAL A 88 -18.25 -4.31 -16.98
C VAL A 88 -19.52 -5.07 -17.34
N LYS A 89 -20.61 -4.33 -17.46
CA LYS A 89 -21.94 -4.86 -17.77
C LYS A 89 -22.55 -4.03 -18.89
N GLY A 90 -23.29 -4.65 -19.80
CA GLY A 90 -23.93 -3.90 -20.86
C GLY A 90 -24.69 -4.73 -21.88
N LYS A 91 -25.36 -4.03 -22.79
CA LYS A 91 -26.09 -4.58 -23.93
C LYS A 91 -26.11 -3.61 -25.09
N ALA A 92 -26.67 -4.04 -26.21
CA ALA A 92 -26.95 -3.22 -27.40
C ALA A 92 -25.69 -2.54 -28.00
N GLY A 93 -24.51 -3.10 -27.75
CA GLY A 93 -23.24 -2.51 -28.16
C GLY A 93 -22.78 -1.36 -27.29
N GLY A 94 -23.33 -1.20 -26.08
CA GLY A 94 -22.79 -0.31 -25.06
C GLY A 94 -21.36 -0.71 -24.69
N SER A 95 -20.51 0.28 -24.45
CA SER A 95 -19.10 0.10 -24.11
C SER A 95 -18.81 0.59 -22.70
N ALA A 96 -18.04 -0.18 -21.95
CA ALA A 96 -17.66 0.15 -20.58
C ALA A 96 -16.20 -0.21 -20.32
N ARG A 97 -15.57 0.60 -19.48
CA ARG A 97 -14.19 0.46 -19.05
C ARG A 97 -14.09 0.66 -17.54
N ALA A 98 -13.39 -0.25 -16.90
CA ALA A 98 -13.11 -0.25 -15.47
C ALA A 98 -11.60 -0.42 -15.23
N VAL A 99 -11.03 0.45 -14.39
CA VAL A 99 -9.63 0.43 -14.00
C VAL A 99 -9.53 0.41 -12.48
N ALA A 100 -8.79 -0.57 -11.95
CA ALA A 100 -8.45 -0.68 -10.54
C ALA A 100 -6.93 -0.68 -10.37
N TYR A 101 -6.41 0.18 -9.50
CA TYR A 101 -4.98 0.29 -9.20
C TYR A 101 -4.71 0.16 -7.71
N SER A 102 -3.66 -0.56 -7.34
CA SER A 102 -3.22 -0.72 -5.95
C SER A 102 -1.71 -0.80 -5.87
N ALA A 103 -1.10 -0.10 -4.91
CA ALA A 103 0.35 -0.11 -4.73
C ALA A 103 0.77 0.04 -3.26
N ALA A 104 1.97 -0.44 -2.98
CA ALA A 104 2.66 -0.27 -1.71
C ALA A 104 4.10 0.17 -1.94
N ARG A 105 4.54 1.18 -1.19
CA ARG A 105 5.88 1.76 -1.24
C ARG A 105 6.48 1.83 0.15
N VAL A 106 7.80 1.94 0.20
CA VAL A 106 8.53 2.22 1.43
C VAL A 106 9.68 3.19 1.19
N THR A 107 9.89 4.09 2.14
CA THR A 107 11.04 5.00 2.20
C THR A 107 11.70 4.85 3.56
N VAL A 108 13.02 4.81 3.60
CA VAL A 108 13.78 4.76 4.84
C VAL A 108 14.46 6.10 5.11
N GLY A 109 14.39 6.57 6.35
CA GLY A 109 15.09 7.75 6.83
C GLY A 109 15.77 7.51 8.18
N ALA A 110 16.83 8.26 8.45
CA ALA A 110 17.49 8.32 9.76
C ALA A 110 17.31 9.70 10.37
N CYS A 111 16.60 9.79 11.48
CA CYS A 111 16.33 11.03 12.19
C CYS A 111 17.16 11.08 13.48
N PRO A 112 17.97 12.13 13.72
CA PRO A 112 18.64 12.30 15.01
C PRO A 112 17.62 12.30 16.15
N VAL A 113 17.87 11.53 17.22
CA VAL A 113 16.93 11.42 18.35
C VAL A 113 16.78 12.76 19.09
N ASP A 114 17.88 13.52 19.20
CA ASP A 114 17.92 14.77 19.97
C ASP A 114 17.21 15.94 19.28
N GLU A 115 16.99 15.87 17.96
CA GLU A 115 16.37 16.93 17.16
C GLU A 115 14.87 16.69 16.89
N GLY A 116 14.36 15.51 17.27
CA GLY A 116 12.99 15.08 16.98
C GLY A 116 12.72 14.85 15.48
N PRO A 117 11.50 14.42 15.11
CA PRO A 117 11.12 14.27 13.71
C PRO A 117 11.04 15.67 13.06
N SER A 118 12.06 16.01 12.29
CA SER A 118 12.22 17.31 11.60
C SER A 118 12.82 17.10 10.20
N ASP A 119 12.98 18.18 9.43
CA ASP A 119 13.69 18.17 8.13
C ASP A 119 15.16 17.68 8.22
N ALA A 120 15.66 17.39 9.42
CA ALA A 120 16.99 16.84 9.66
C ALA A 120 17.13 15.34 9.37
N CYS A 121 16.04 14.64 9.03
CA CYS A 121 16.12 13.22 8.68
C CYS A 121 16.87 13.01 7.36
N VAL A 122 17.89 12.15 7.37
CA VAL A 122 18.62 11.77 6.17
C VAL A 122 17.91 10.61 5.49
N VAL A 123 17.49 10.78 4.24
CA VAL A 123 16.86 9.72 3.45
C VAL A 123 17.93 8.71 2.99
N ALA A 124 17.67 7.43 3.22
CA ALA A 124 18.56 6.36 2.80
C ALA A 124 18.52 6.19 1.27
N ALA A 125 19.66 5.86 0.66
CA ALA A 125 19.72 5.48 -0.75
C ALA A 125 19.07 4.10 -0.96
N PRO A 126 18.34 3.87 -2.08
CA PRO A 126 18.20 4.74 -3.26
C PRO A 126 17.11 5.84 -3.15
N GLY A 127 16.40 5.93 -2.03
CA GLY A 127 15.19 6.73 -1.88
C GLY A 127 13.97 5.82 -1.69
N GLY A 128 12.77 6.33 -1.96
CA GLY A 128 11.56 5.52 -1.91
C GLY A 128 11.56 4.44 -2.99
N VAL A 129 11.09 3.24 -2.63
CA VAL A 129 10.94 2.11 -3.55
C VAL A 129 9.52 1.56 -3.50
N THR A 130 9.00 1.12 -4.64
CA THR A 130 7.74 0.38 -4.72
C THR A 130 8.02 -1.07 -4.38
N LEU A 131 7.33 -1.60 -3.37
CA LEU A 131 7.42 -3.02 -2.99
C LEU A 131 6.56 -3.87 -3.92
N ASN A 132 5.36 -3.42 -4.23
CA ASN A 132 4.49 -4.06 -5.20
C ASN A 132 3.46 -3.06 -5.74
N ASP A 133 3.05 -3.22 -6.98
CA ASP A 133 1.93 -2.50 -7.58
C ASP A 133 1.13 -3.41 -8.53
N ARG A 134 -0.10 -2.98 -8.80
CA ARG A 134 -0.98 -3.63 -9.76
C ARG A 134 -1.90 -2.61 -10.38
N ILE A 135 -2.03 -2.71 -11.70
CA ILE A 135 -3.11 -2.10 -12.45
C ILE A 135 -3.90 -3.20 -13.15
N GLN A 136 -5.21 -3.16 -13.01
CA GLN A 136 -6.15 -4.03 -13.69
C GLN A 136 -7.06 -3.16 -14.54
N VAL A 137 -7.19 -3.51 -15.82
CA VAL A 137 -8.02 -2.81 -16.79
C VAL A 137 -8.94 -3.83 -17.44
N LEU A 138 -10.24 -3.60 -17.36
CA LEU A 138 -11.25 -4.34 -18.10
C LEU A 138 -11.98 -3.37 -19.01
N ASP A 139 -12.04 -3.71 -20.29
CA ASP A 139 -12.62 -2.88 -21.34
C ASP A 139 -13.41 -3.82 -22.26
N ALA A 140 -14.71 -3.54 -22.43
CA ALA A 140 -15.57 -4.37 -23.24
C ALA A 140 -16.69 -3.57 -23.90
N THR A 141 -17.15 -4.09 -25.03
CA THR A 141 -18.40 -3.70 -25.70
C THR A 141 -19.28 -4.93 -25.75
N LEU A 142 -20.44 -4.88 -25.11
CA LEU A 142 -21.29 -6.05 -24.92
C LEU A 142 -22.57 -5.95 -25.76
N GLY A 143 -22.86 -7.04 -26.46
CA GLY A 143 -24.03 -7.12 -27.34
C GLY A 143 -25.32 -7.33 -26.55
N GLY A 144 -25.23 -8.00 -25.40
CA GLY A 144 -26.37 -8.47 -24.65
C GLY A 144 -26.84 -9.84 -25.15
N ALA A 145 -27.50 -10.59 -24.28
CA ALA A 145 -28.10 -11.87 -24.63
C ALA A 145 -29.55 -11.68 -25.08
N LEU A 146 -29.95 -12.37 -26.15
CA LEU A 146 -31.35 -12.43 -26.59
C LEU A 146 -32.09 -13.51 -25.78
N THR A 147 -33.11 -13.10 -25.03
CA THR A 147 -34.00 -13.98 -24.27
C THR A 147 -35.45 -13.80 -24.72
N ASP A 148 -36.32 -14.72 -24.32
CA ASP A 148 -37.78 -14.58 -24.50
C ASP A 148 -38.22 -14.32 -25.96
N CYS A 149 -37.51 -14.91 -26.92
CA CYS A 149 -37.81 -14.78 -28.34
C CYS A 149 -39.07 -15.57 -28.71
N THR A 150 -40.12 -14.88 -29.17
CA THR A 150 -41.35 -15.52 -29.65
C THR A 150 -41.81 -14.87 -30.95
N ASP A 151 -42.26 -15.66 -31.91
CA ASP A 151 -42.91 -15.17 -33.13
C ASP A 151 -44.22 -14.44 -32.76
N ALA A 152 -44.11 -13.11 -32.61
CA ALA A 152 -45.18 -12.26 -32.12
C ALA A 152 -46.10 -11.83 -33.26
N ASN A 153 -45.59 -11.82 -34.49
CA ASN A 153 -46.30 -11.38 -35.68
C ASN A 153 -46.94 -12.55 -36.48
N GLY A 154 -46.54 -13.80 -36.20
CA GLY A 154 -47.07 -15.04 -36.77
C GLY A 154 -46.58 -15.35 -38.19
N ASP A 155 -45.46 -14.77 -38.64
CA ASP A 155 -44.91 -14.96 -39.99
C ASP A 155 -44.00 -16.19 -40.12
N GLY A 156 -43.71 -16.88 -39.00
CA GLY A 156 -42.86 -18.05 -38.94
C GLY A 156 -41.36 -17.75 -38.88
N ILE A 157 -40.96 -16.49 -38.72
CA ILE A 157 -39.58 -16.03 -38.59
C ILE A 157 -39.46 -15.26 -37.27
N ILE A 158 -38.56 -15.72 -36.39
CA ILE A 158 -38.22 -14.96 -35.18
C ILE A 158 -37.13 -13.94 -35.54
N SER A 159 -37.50 -12.67 -35.49
CA SER A 159 -36.62 -11.51 -35.67
C SER A 159 -36.01 -11.04 -34.35
N VAL A 160 -34.94 -10.23 -34.41
CA VAL A 160 -34.22 -9.75 -33.20
C VAL A 160 -35.09 -8.81 -32.36
N ASP A 161 -35.99 -8.07 -33.00
CA ASP A 161 -36.98 -7.18 -32.35
C ASP A 161 -38.12 -7.93 -31.66
N GLU A 162 -38.24 -9.24 -31.88
CA GLU A 162 -39.15 -10.15 -31.19
C GLU A 162 -38.50 -10.86 -29.98
N CYS A 163 -37.28 -10.47 -29.65
CA CYS A 163 -36.54 -10.94 -28.48
C CYS A 163 -36.39 -9.82 -27.44
N THR A 164 -36.27 -10.20 -26.17
CA THR A 164 -35.83 -9.31 -25.11
C THR A 164 -34.31 -9.29 -25.06
N LEU A 165 -33.71 -8.10 -25.00
CA LEU A 165 -32.26 -7.96 -24.86
C LEU A 165 -31.89 -7.75 -23.39
N THR A 166 -31.15 -8.70 -22.82
CA THR A 166 -30.65 -8.65 -21.45
C THR A 166 -29.16 -8.33 -21.40
N ASP A 167 -28.71 -7.73 -20.32
CA ASP A 167 -27.31 -7.36 -20.13
C ASP A 167 -26.40 -8.61 -20.02
N GLU A 168 -25.21 -8.51 -20.58
CA GLU A 168 -24.09 -9.40 -20.28
C GLU A 168 -23.16 -8.74 -19.26
N GLU A 169 -22.45 -9.54 -18.47
CA GLU A 169 -21.50 -9.04 -17.48
C GLU A 169 -20.20 -9.85 -17.52
N ILE A 170 -19.07 -9.14 -17.44
CA ILE A 170 -17.73 -9.70 -17.30
C ILE A 170 -17.11 -9.10 -16.05
N GLY A 171 -16.57 -9.95 -15.18
CA GLY A 171 -15.87 -9.55 -13.97
C GLY A 171 -14.52 -10.26 -13.83
N LEU A 172 -13.55 -9.58 -13.23
CA LEU A 172 -12.26 -10.15 -12.87
C LEU A 172 -11.85 -9.66 -11.49
N VAL A 173 -11.48 -10.58 -10.61
CA VAL A 173 -10.92 -10.29 -9.29
C VAL A 173 -9.53 -10.91 -9.19
N LEU A 174 -8.56 -10.12 -8.76
CA LEU A 174 -7.21 -10.57 -8.44
C LEU A 174 -6.87 -10.20 -7.00
N ASP A 175 -6.58 -11.21 -6.20
CA ASP A 175 -6.09 -11.09 -4.83
C ASP A 175 -4.66 -11.63 -4.76
N THR A 176 -3.73 -10.84 -4.24
CA THR A 176 -2.33 -11.26 -4.09
C THR A 176 -1.75 -10.77 -2.78
N LEU A 177 -1.32 -11.71 -1.96
CA LEU A 177 -0.41 -11.48 -0.85
C LEU A 177 1.01 -11.88 -1.26
N SER A 178 1.96 -10.97 -1.14
CA SER A 178 3.35 -11.16 -1.57
C SER A 178 4.32 -10.66 -0.51
N SER A 179 5.42 -11.39 -0.29
CA SER A 179 6.46 -10.98 0.66
C SER A 179 7.64 -10.37 -0.08
N HIS A 180 8.04 -9.17 0.34
CA HIS A 180 9.13 -8.42 -0.27
C HIS A 180 10.21 -8.11 0.76
N HIS A 181 11.44 -7.98 0.28
CA HIS A 181 12.57 -7.48 1.07
C HIS A 181 13.42 -6.56 0.20
N PHE A 182 13.80 -5.39 0.75
CA PHE A 182 14.67 -4.45 0.09
C PHE A 182 15.72 -3.91 1.07
N ASN A 183 16.92 -3.64 0.57
CA ASN A 183 18.03 -3.09 1.35
C ASN A 183 18.28 -1.64 0.97
N PHE A 184 18.46 -0.80 1.99
CA PHE A 184 18.79 0.61 1.89
C PHE A 184 20.14 0.87 2.53
N VAL A 185 20.81 1.94 2.11
CA VAL A 185 22.10 2.35 2.66
C VAL A 185 22.05 3.80 3.09
N LEU A 186 22.51 4.07 4.32
CA LEU A 186 22.82 5.41 4.81
C LEU A 186 24.35 5.57 4.85
N PRO A 187 24.96 6.22 3.85
CA PRO A 187 26.41 6.40 3.81
C PRO A 187 26.86 7.52 4.74
N ASP A 188 28.11 7.43 5.21
CA ASP A 188 28.84 8.52 5.88
C ASP A 188 28.07 9.20 7.02
N MET A 189 27.39 8.40 7.86
CA MET A 189 26.62 8.94 8.97
C MET A 189 27.56 9.49 10.06
N ASN A 190 27.22 10.66 10.55
CA ASN A 190 27.89 11.27 11.69
C ASN A 190 27.69 10.44 12.96
N GLN A 191 28.59 10.63 13.93
CA GLN A 191 28.42 10.02 15.23
C GLN A 191 27.16 10.57 15.92
N GLY A 192 26.29 9.70 16.41
CA GLY A 192 25.06 10.12 17.08
C GLY A 192 24.12 8.96 17.38
N GLU A 193 22.97 9.28 17.96
CA GLU A 193 21.86 8.34 18.14
C GLU A 193 20.76 8.69 17.14
N TYR A 194 20.31 7.70 16.37
CA TYR A 194 19.36 7.88 15.29
C TYR A 194 18.18 6.94 15.44
N ASP A 195 16.98 7.48 15.23
CA ASP A 195 15.79 6.70 14.91
C ASP A 195 15.80 6.39 13.42
N ILE A 196 16.01 5.12 13.08
CA ILE A 196 15.82 4.64 11.71
C ILE A 196 14.35 4.35 11.52
N VAL A 197 13.72 5.07 10.61
CA VAL A 197 12.27 5.02 10.34
C VAL A 197 12.06 4.45 8.94
N ALA A 198 11.30 3.36 8.85
CA ALA A 198 10.72 2.93 7.58
C ALA A 198 9.30 3.47 7.49
N LEU A 199 9.07 4.37 6.54
CA LEU A 199 7.76 4.93 6.22
C LEU A 199 7.14 4.11 5.10
N PHE A 200 6.06 3.43 5.40
CA PHE A 200 5.25 2.72 4.42
C PHE A 200 4.16 3.64 3.89
N GLY A 201 3.89 3.53 2.59
CA GLY A 201 2.73 4.16 1.97
C GLY A 201 1.95 3.15 1.14
N THR A 202 0.63 3.19 1.21
CA THR A 202 -0.28 2.43 0.34
C THR A 202 -1.13 3.39 -0.48
N GLU A 203 -1.52 2.94 -1.66
CA GLU A 203 -2.40 3.70 -2.56
C GLU A 203 -3.37 2.74 -3.26
N ALA A 204 -4.64 3.16 -3.35
CA ALA A 204 -5.67 2.48 -4.11
C ALA A 204 -6.45 3.51 -4.93
N CYS A 205 -6.58 3.28 -6.24
CA CYS A 205 -7.30 4.16 -7.15
C CYS A 205 -8.25 3.36 -8.04
N ASN A 206 -9.26 4.05 -8.55
CA ASN A 206 -10.11 3.53 -9.61
C ASN A 206 -10.38 4.60 -10.68
N ASP A 207 -10.79 4.13 -11.84
CA ASP A 207 -11.28 4.97 -12.94
C ASP A 207 -12.30 4.15 -13.76
N ILE A 208 -13.44 4.77 -14.07
CA ILE A 208 -14.54 4.11 -14.78
C ILE A 208 -15.11 5.04 -15.85
N SER A 209 -15.51 4.45 -16.98
CA SER A 209 -16.21 5.17 -18.03
C SER A 209 -17.16 4.23 -18.77
N SER A 210 -18.34 4.70 -19.14
CA SER A 210 -19.29 3.96 -19.98
C SER A 210 -19.94 4.85 -21.03
N ASP A 211 -20.42 4.22 -22.11
CA ASP A 211 -21.20 4.83 -23.19
C ASP A 211 -22.31 3.87 -23.63
N GLY A 212 -23.46 4.40 -24.01
CA GLY A 212 -24.67 3.64 -24.33
C GLY A 212 -25.24 2.87 -23.13
N ASP A 213 -25.86 1.72 -23.39
CA ASP A 213 -26.45 0.85 -22.36
C ASP A 213 -25.37 -0.02 -21.68
N ALA A 214 -24.43 0.62 -20.97
CA ALA A 214 -23.34 -0.04 -20.26
C ALA A 214 -22.98 0.59 -18.90
N GLU A 215 -22.45 -0.24 -18.01
CA GLU A 215 -22.07 0.06 -16.63
C GLU A 215 -20.66 -0.50 -16.35
N ALA A 216 -19.89 0.19 -15.51
CA ALA A 216 -18.54 -0.20 -15.11
C ALA A 216 -18.37 -0.10 -13.60
N MET A 217 -17.64 -1.03 -13.00
CA MET A 217 -17.29 -1.04 -11.58
C MET A 217 -15.81 -1.35 -11.40
N ALA A 218 -15.15 -0.64 -10.48
CA ALA A 218 -13.76 -0.86 -10.13
C ALA A 218 -13.52 -0.67 -8.62
N PHE A 219 -12.87 -1.66 -8.02
CA PHE A 219 -12.54 -1.72 -6.60
C PHE A 219 -11.08 -2.10 -6.42
N ALA A 220 -10.42 -1.47 -5.44
CA ALA A 220 -9.00 -1.60 -5.22
C ALA A 220 -8.66 -1.54 -3.71
N VAL A 221 -7.71 -2.36 -3.28
CA VAL A 221 -7.18 -2.38 -1.90
C VAL A 221 -5.67 -2.61 -1.93
N ALA A 222 -4.94 -1.78 -1.18
CA ALA A 222 -3.54 -1.99 -0.87
C ALA A 222 -3.34 -2.04 0.65
N GLY A 223 -2.55 -2.99 1.15
CA GLY A 223 -2.28 -3.15 2.57
C GLY A 223 -0.87 -3.66 2.87
N ILE A 224 -0.32 -3.24 4.00
CA ILE A 224 0.92 -3.77 4.57
C ILE A 224 0.57 -4.77 5.67
N GLY A 225 0.98 -6.02 5.49
CA GLY A 225 0.84 -7.10 6.47
C GLY A 225 2.01 -7.09 7.46
N LYS A 226 2.56 -8.27 7.75
CA LYS A 226 3.72 -8.39 8.64
C LYS A 226 4.92 -7.65 8.05
N TYR A 227 5.69 -7.00 8.91
CA TYR A 227 6.89 -6.31 8.48
C TYR A 227 8.02 -6.42 9.50
N MET A 228 9.25 -6.23 9.01
CA MET A 228 10.46 -6.20 9.82
C MET A 228 11.39 -5.11 9.30
N LEU A 229 11.92 -4.32 10.22
CA LEU A 229 13.00 -3.37 9.97
C LEU A 229 14.23 -3.85 10.72
N THR A 230 15.33 -4.00 10.00
CA THR A 230 16.65 -4.37 10.54
C THR A 230 17.65 -3.30 10.17
N VAL A 231 18.56 -3.01 11.08
CA VAL A 231 19.60 -2.00 10.90
C VAL A 231 20.92 -2.57 11.37
N GLN A 232 21.95 -2.46 10.56
CA GLN A 232 23.29 -2.90 10.91
C GLN A 232 24.33 -1.85 10.52
N GLN A 233 25.33 -1.66 11.37
CA GLN A 233 26.53 -0.92 11.01
C GLN A 233 27.40 -1.78 10.09
N VAL A 234 27.69 -1.28 8.89
CA VAL A 234 28.47 -1.98 7.87
C VAL A 234 29.60 -1.10 7.35
N ARG A 235 30.28 -1.57 6.31
CA ARG A 235 31.09 -0.74 5.41
C ARG A 235 30.41 -0.80 4.05
N ALA A 236 30.08 0.34 3.45
CA ALA A 236 29.39 0.39 2.17
C ALA A 236 30.19 1.25 1.18
N THR A 237 30.30 0.80 -0.06
CA THR A 237 30.97 1.56 -1.12
C THR A 237 29.95 1.98 -2.16
N LYS A 238 29.76 3.29 -2.34
CA LYS A 238 28.95 3.82 -3.44
C LYS A 238 29.60 3.48 -4.77
N ASN A 239 28.83 2.92 -5.72
CA ASN A 239 29.30 2.49 -7.04
C ASN A 239 30.46 1.46 -6.97
N GLY A 240 30.49 0.61 -5.94
CA GLY A 240 31.53 -0.40 -5.78
C GLY A 240 31.63 -1.33 -6.99
N ILE A 241 32.86 -1.61 -7.42
CA ILE A 241 33.18 -2.63 -8.42
C ILE A 241 32.95 -3.99 -7.76
N ILE A 242 31.73 -4.50 -7.87
CA ILE A 242 31.56 -5.94 -8.04
C ILE A 242 31.75 -6.10 -9.55
N ASP A 243 32.67 -6.95 -10.00
CA ASP A 243 32.77 -7.36 -11.41
C ASP A 243 31.42 -7.98 -11.82
N ALA A 244 30.46 -7.12 -12.14
CA ALA A 244 29.16 -7.48 -12.66
C ALA A 244 29.28 -7.33 -14.18
N GLU A 245 30.11 -8.18 -14.77
CA GLU A 245 29.96 -8.52 -16.17
C GLU A 245 28.63 -9.27 -16.25
N ILE A 246 27.56 -8.52 -16.51
CA ILE A 246 26.30 -9.13 -16.94
C ILE A 246 26.59 -9.59 -18.36
N GLU A 247 27.14 -10.80 -18.50
CA GLU A 247 27.13 -11.49 -19.78
C GLU A 247 25.66 -11.74 -20.14
N GLU A 248 25.15 -11.02 -21.13
CA GLU A 248 23.98 -11.48 -21.88
C GLU A 248 24.33 -12.86 -22.46
N LEU A 249 23.64 -13.90 -22.00
CA LEU A 249 23.62 -15.22 -22.67
C LEU A 249 22.68 -15.18 -23.88
#